data_AF-A0A2D4JIK1-F1
#
_entry.id   AF-A0A2D4JIK1-F1
#
_cell.length_a   1.000
_cell.length_b   1.000
_cell.length_c   1.000
_cell.angle_alpha   90.00
_cell.angle_beta   90.00
_cell.angle_gamma   90.00
#
_symmetry.space_group_name_H-M   'P 1'
#
loop_
_entity.id
_entity.type
_entity.pdbx_description
1 polymer ?
#
loop_
_entity_poly.entity_id
_entity_poly.type
_entity_poly.pdbx_seq_one_letter_code
_entity_poly.pdbx_strand_id
1 'polypeptide(L)'
;MCSHCSRPLYPMLLEKKKKKEEIKSVRIPRGCEIVVTTPPIFLRLLEHHSLLFLRLCHLVFDEVDVLFSDAKEQMLTILQYYKSNLSIEEKEFVPQQIVAVGNHWDKNVEVLTKEFMNDPYIVITSMGEAAIYGKVQQVVQLCLECDRISTLLQTLDFTPTDAQKTLIFTSSVEERDMVYKVYPSLKIAAVGCPCFRTCI
;
A
#
# COMPACT_ATOMS: atom_id res chain seq x y z
N MET A 1 1.08 -37.79 -7.81
CA MET A 1 0.19 -37.09 -6.86
C MET A 1 1.09 -36.48 -5.79
N CYS A 2 1.36 -35.18 -5.86
CA CYS A 2 2.20 -34.51 -4.85
C CYS A 2 1.28 -34.08 -3.71
N SER A 3 1.29 -34.82 -2.60
CA SER A 3 0.62 -34.41 -1.37
C SER A 3 1.43 -33.26 -0.78
N HIS A 4 0.94 -32.02 -0.94
CA HIS A 4 1.42 -30.90 -0.14
C HIS A 4 1.03 -31.15 1.32
N CYS A 5 1.85 -31.90 2.03
CA CYS A 5 1.78 -31.97 3.48
C CYS A 5 2.22 -30.60 4.02
N SER A 6 1.26 -29.83 4.51
CA SER A 6 1.52 -28.63 5.31
C SER A 6 2.27 -29.07 6.57
N ARG A 7 3.60 -28.98 6.56
CA ARG A 7 4.39 -29.22 7.78
C ARG A 7 4.11 -28.08 8.75
N PRO A 8 3.93 -28.35 10.06
CA PRO A 8 3.83 -27.30 11.05
C PRO A 8 5.10 -26.43 11.03
N LEU A 9 4.89 -25.11 10.98
CA LEU A 9 5.94 -24.11 11.16
C LEU A 9 6.12 -23.84 12.66
N TYR A 10 7.32 -23.46 13.06
CA TYR A 10 7.63 -23.12 14.45
C TYR A 10 7.81 -21.61 14.63
N PRO A 11 6.73 -20.88 15.00
CA PRO A 11 6.80 -19.44 15.24
C PRO A 11 7.33 -19.11 16.64
N MET A 12 8.04 -17.99 16.73
CA MET A 12 8.44 -17.35 17.98
C MET A 12 7.93 -15.91 18.02
N LEU A 13 7.21 -15.54 19.09
CA LEU A 13 6.74 -14.17 19.31
C LEU A 13 7.67 -13.43 20.29
N LEU A 14 8.10 -12.23 19.91
CA LEU A 14 8.95 -11.35 20.70
C LEU A 14 8.23 -10.02 20.97
N GLU A 15 7.57 -9.93 22.12
CA GLU A 15 6.78 -8.76 22.50
C GLU A 15 7.59 -7.66 23.21
N LYS A 16 7.07 -6.43 23.10
CA LYS A 16 7.60 -5.16 23.61
C LYS A 16 7.89 -5.13 25.13
N LYS A 17 7.42 -6.10 25.92
CA LYS A 17 7.59 -6.12 27.39
C LYS A 17 9.02 -6.43 27.86
N LYS A 18 9.93 -6.85 26.98
CA LYS A 18 11.32 -7.13 27.38
C LYS A 18 12.17 -5.87 27.48
N LYS A 19 12.79 -5.63 28.64
CA LYS A 19 13.73 -4.51 28.86
C LYS A 19 14.93 -4.61 27.89
N LYS A 20 15.60 -3.47 27.63
CA LYS A 20 16.76 -3.37 26.71
C LYS A 20 17.88 -4.39 27.01
N GLU A 21 18.05 -4.77 28.27
CA GLU A 21 19.07 -5.73 28.73
C GLU A 21 18.70 -7.20 28.44
N GLU A 22 17.41 -7.52 28.33
CA GLU A 22 16.94 -8.90 28.10
C GLU A 22 17.09 -9.34 26.64
N ILE A 23 17.22 -8.40 25.69
CA ILE A 23 17.35 -8.74 24.27
C ILE A 23 18.72 -9.35 23.97
N LYS A 24 19.78 -8.95 24.69
CA LYS A 24 21.11 -9.57 24.57
C LYS A 24 21.11 -11.05 24.97
N SER A 25 20.14 -11.49 25.77
CA SER A 25 19.98 -12.87 26.20
C SER A 25 18.85 -13.61 25.47
N VAL A 26 18.15 -12.97 24.53
CA VAL A 26 17.14 -13.62 23.70
C VAL A 26 17.83 -14.63 22.80
N ARG A 27 17.61 -15.92 23.07
CA ARG A 27 18.05 -17.01 22.20
C ARG A 27 16.89 -17.41 21.30
N ILE A 28 17.09 -17.30 19.99
CA ILE A 28 16.18 -17.90 19.00
C ILE A 28 16.42 -19.41 19.03
N PRO A 29 15.40 -20.25 19.33
CA PRO A 29 15.54 -21.70 19.35
C PRO A 29 16.02 -22.23 18.00
N ARG A 30 16.82 -23.31 18.03
CA ARG A 30 17.16 -24.04 16.79
C ARG A 30 15.87 -24.55 16.14
N GLY A 31 15.73 -24.34 14.84
CA GLY A 31 14.54 -24.75 14.09
C GLY A 31 13.40 -23.73 14.09
N CYS A 32 13.59 -22.53 14.64
CA CYS A 32 12.64 -21.43 14.49
C CYS A 32 12.58 -21.00 13.01
N GLU A 33 11.40 -21.05 12.41
CA GLU A 33 11.17 -20.72 11.00
C GLU A 33 10.48 -19.36 10.82
N ILE A 34 9.71 -18.93 11.82
CA ILE A 34 9.00 -17.64 11.81
C ILE A 34 9.32 -16.88 13.09
N VAL A 35 9.66 -15.60 12.97
CA VAL A 35 9.80 -14.70 14.11
C VAL A 35 8.81 -13.55 13.93
N VAL A 36 7.93 -13.37 14.91
CA VAL A 36 7.01 -12.23 15.00
C VAL A 36 7.57 -11.26 16.02
N THR A 37 7.79 -10.01 15.64
CA THR A 37 8.52 -9.03 16.46
C THR A 37 8.13 -7.60 16.06
N THR A 38 8.54 -6.63 16.87
CA THR A 38 8.41 -5.18 16.57
C THR A 38 9.72 -4.62 16.01
N PRO A 39 9.71 -3.50 15.25
CA PRO A 39 10.92 -2.95 14.64
C PRO A 39 12.07 -2.67 15.61
N PRO A 40 11.86 -2.07 16.81
CA PRO A 40 12.96 -1.82 17.75
C PRO A 40 13.60 -3.10 18.29
N ILE A 41 12.82 -4.17 18.48
CA ILE A 41 13.36 -5.46 18.92
C ILE A 41 14.10 -6.12 17.77
N PHE A 42 13.52 -6.10 16.57
CA PHE A 42 14.12 -6.74 15.42
C PHE A 42 15.48 -6.12 15.07
N LEU A 43 15.58 -4.79 15.07
CA LEU A 43 16.85 -4.11 14.83
C LEU A 43 17.92 -4.54 15.84
N ARG A 44 17.58 -4.65 17.13
CA ARG A 44 18.52 -5.14 18.14
C ARG A 44 18.94 -6.59 17.90
N LEU A 45 18.04 -7.45 17.40
CA LEU A 45 18.39 -8.82 17.02
C LEU A 45 19.34 -8.84 15.83
N LEU A 46 19.14 -7.97 14.83
CA LEU A 46 20.04 -7.84 13.69
C LEU A 46 21.44 -7.39 14.14
N GLU A 47 21.53 -6.46 15.10
CA GLU A 47 22.80 -5.99 15.66
C GLU A 47 23.59 -7.07 16.43
N HIS A 48 22.90 -7.87 17.25
CA HIS A 48 23.57 -8.84 18.16
C HIS A 48 23.65 -10.25 17.60
N HIS A 49 22.78 -10.59 16.64
CA HIS A 49 22.60 -11.94 16.11
C HIS A 49 22.47 -11.96 14.58
N SER A 50 23.16 -11.06 13.88
CA SER A 50 23.14 -10.92 12.42
C SER A 50 23.25 -12.25 11.65
N LEU A 51 24.11 -13.17 12.11
CA LEU A 51 24.31 -14.49 11.49
C LEU A 51 23.04 -15.36 11.46
N LEU A 52 22.08 -15.16 12.37
CA LEU A 52 20.81 -15.89 12.37
C LEU A 52 19.92 -15.51 11.18
N PHE A 53 20.13 -14.33 10.59
CA PHE A 53 19.28 -13.78 9.54
C PHE A 53 19.91 -13.83 8.15
N LEU A 54 21.06 -14.50 7.98
CA LEU A 54 21.68 -14.71 6.66
C LEU A 54 20.72 -15.40 5.67
N ARG A 55 19.86 -16.29 6.20
CA ARG A 55 18.84 -17.03 5.44
C ARG A 55 17.45 -16.39 5.48
N LEU A 56 17.32 -15.14 5.93
CA LEU A 56 16.04 -14.44 5.91
C LEU A 56 15.62 -14.17 4.47
N CYS A 57 14.53 -14.83 4.05
CA CYS A 57 14.00 -14.76 2.68
C CYS A 57 12.68 -14.01 2.59
N HIS A 58 11.96 -13.87 3.70
CA HIS A 58 10.64 -13.25 3.71
C HIS A 58 10.58 -12.21 4.83
N LEU A 59 10.17 -11.00 4.47
CA LEU A 59 9.90 -9.93 5.42
C LEU A 59 8.44 -9.51 5.27
N VAL A 60 7.67 -9.65 6.34
CA VAL A 60 6.24 -9.32 6.35
C VAL A 60 6.03 -8.15 7.31
N PHE A 61 5.50 -7.05 6.79
CA PHE A 61 5.11 -5.89 7.57
C PHE A 61 3.59 -5.84 7.66
N ASP A 62 3.08 -5.96 8.88
CA ASP A 62 1.67 -5.73 9.19
C ASP A 62 1.50 -4.29 9.70
N GLU A 63 0.41 -3.63 9.30
CA GLU A 63 0.14 -2.21 9.54
C GLU A 63 1.34 -1.29 9.21
N VAL A 64 1.87 -1.40 7.99
CA VAL A 64 3.13 -0.75 7.57
C VAL A 64 3.13 0.78 7.70
N ASP A 65 1.98 1.41 7.51
CA ASP A 65 1.76 2.84 7.73
C ASP A 65 1.96 3.23 9.20
N VAL A 66 1.44 2.43 10.13
CA VAL A 66 1.66 2.60 11.58
C VAL A 66 3.12 2.34 11.93
N LEU A 67 3.74 1.30 11.37
CA LEU A 67 5.15 1.00 11.60
C LEU A 67 6.08 2.14 11.16
N PHE A 68 5.81 2.77 10.02
CA PHE A 68 6.56 3.95 9.58
C PHE A 68 6.28 5.17 10.44
N SER A 69 5.04 5.36 10.92
CA SER A 69 4.72 6.45 11.84
C SER A 69 5.45 6.32 13.18
N ASP A 70 5.46 5.13 13.77
CA ASP A 70 5.98 4.88 15.11
C ASP A 70 7.49 4.61 15.16
N ALA A 71 8.06 4.04 14.10
CA ALA A 71 9.41 3.48 14.12
C ALA A 71 10.15 3.63 12.77
N LYS A 72 9.99 4.78 12.11
CA LYS A 72 10.56 5.07 10.78
C LYS A 72 12.04 4.70 10.64
N GLU A 73 12.88 5.20 11.56
CA GLU A 73 14.34 5.00 11.47
C GLU A 73 14.72 3.52 11.61
N GLN A 74 14.06 2.80 12.51
CA GLN A 74 14.27 1.37 12.69
C GLN A 74 13.82 0.60 11.44
N MET A 75 12.66 0.95 10.87
CA MET A 75 12.15 0.36 9.63
C MET A 75 13.12 0.54 8.48
N LEU A 76 13.61 1.76 8.24
CA LEU A 76 14.58 2.04 7.19
C LEU A 76 15.89 1.28 7.39
N THR A 77 16.38 1.18 8.63
CA THR A 77 17.61 0.44 8.94
C THR A 77 17.43 -1.06 8.69
N ILE A 78 16.30 -1.63 9.10
CA ILE A 78 15.95 -3.03 8.84
C ILE A 78 15.89 -3.31 7.33
N LEU A 79 15.22 -2.45 6.56
CA LEU A 79 15.09 -2.57 5.12
C LEU A 79 16.46 -2.46 4.41
N GLN A 80 17.31 -1.54 4.85
CA GLN A 80 18.68 -1.41 4.35
C GLN A 80 19.51 -2.63 4.66
N TYR A 81 19.42 -3.19 5.87
CA TYR A 81 20.08 -4.44 6.21
C TYR A 81 19.58 -5.59 5.33
N TYR A 82 18.26 -5.69 5.14
CA TYR A 82 17.68 -6.72 4.28
C TYR A 82 18.20 -6.62 2.84
N LYS A 83 18.27 -5.40 2.30
CA LYS A 83 18.80 -5.09 0.97
C LYS A 83 20.32 -5.30 0.85
N SER A 84 21.12 -4.94 1.85
CA SER A 84 22.58 -5.06 1.76
C SER A 84 23.07 -6.50 1.88
N ASN A 85 22.32 -7.37 2.58
CA ASN A 85 22.60 -8.80 2.61
C ASN A 85 22.19 -9.53 1.31
N LEU A 86 21.74 -8.82 0.26
CA LEU A 86 21.45 -9.38 -1.07
C LEU A 86 22.71 -9.74 -1.87
N SER A 87 23.87 -9.14 -1.57
CA SER A 87 25.07 -9.22 -2.41
C SER A 87 25.95 -10.45 -2.17
N ILE A 88 25.52 -11.39 -1.34
CA ILE A 88 26.25 -12.64 -1.10
C ILE A 88 25.87 -13.62 -2.22
N GLU A 89 26.85 -13.99 -3.04
CA GLU A 89 26.75 -14.84 -4.25
C GLU A 89 25.95 -16.16 -4.05
N GLU A 90 25.78 -16.63 -2.81
CA GLU A 90 24.99 -17.82 -2.48
C GLU A 90 23.46 -17.63 -2.55
N LYS A 91 22.95 -16.39 -2.69
CA LYS A 91 21.50 -16.10 -2.72
C LYS A 91 20.83 -16.21 -4.08
N GLU A 92 21.56 -16.54 -5.15
CA GLU A 92 20.99 -16.75 -6.50
C GLU A 92 19.85 -17.80 -6.52
N PHE A 93 19.73 -18.65 -5.50
CA PHE A 93 18.80 -19.78 -5.49
C PHE A 93 17.54 -19.60 -4.65
N VAL A 94 17.37 -18.51 -3.87
CA VAL A 94 16.17 -18.32 -3.05
C VAL A 94 15.58 -16.91 -3.18
N PRO A 95 14.34 -16.77 -3.69
CA PRO A 95 13.73 -15.47 -3.91
C PRO A 95 13.49 -14.77 -2.58
N GLN A 96 14.03 -13.56 -2.44
CA GLN A 96 13.69 -12.67 -1.35
C GLN A 96 12.36 -11.97 -1.64
N GLN A 97 11.47 -11.97 -0.66
CA GLN A 97 10.15 -11.38 -0.79
C GLN A 97 9.87 -10.43 0.38
N ILE A 98 9.31 -9.27 0.05
CA ILE A 98 8.70 -8.37 1.03
C ILE A 98 7.19 -8.39 0.79
N VAL A 99 6.43 -8.53 1.87
CA VAL A 99 4.98 -8.36 1.88
C VAL A 99 4.69 -7.23 2.87
N ALA A 100 3.95 -6.22 2.43
CA ALA A 100 3.54 -5.11 3.28
C ALA A 100 2.02 -4.94 3.21
N VAL A 101 1.39 -4.89 4.37
CA VAL A 101 -0.05 -4.68 4.55
C VAL A 101 -0.23 -3.42 5.37
N GLY A 102 -1.13 -2.53 4.96
CA GLY A 102 -1.39 -1.27 5.65
C GLY A 102 -2.68 -0.64 5.17
N ASN A 103 -3.11 0.40 5.89
CA ASN A 103 -4.37 1.09 5.61
C ASN A 103 -4.21 2.35 4.76
N HIS A 104 -3.05 2.99 4.82
CA HIS A 104 -2.80 4.27 4.17
C HIS A 104 -1.62 4.23 3.20
N TRP A 105 -1.84 4.77 2.00
CA TRP A 105 -0.77 5.02 1.04
C TRP A 105 -0.11 6.37 1.32
N ASP A 106 1.11 6.33 1.88
CA ASP A 106 1.90 7.53 2.17
C ASP A 106 3.25 7.54 1.41
N LYS A 107 4.03 8.61 1.60
CA LYS A 107 5.36 8.74 0.99
C LYS A 107 6.34 7.66 1.46
N ASN A 108 6.22 7.17 2.69
CA ASN A 108 7.12 6.14 3.22
C ASN A 108 6.80 4.77 2.59
N VAL A 109 5.52 4.44 2.40
CA VAL A 109 5.06 3.25 1.66
C VAL A 109 5.46 3.34 0.18
N GLU A 110 5.39 4.52 -0.44
CA GLU A 110 5.89 4.74 -1.80
C GLU A 110 7.40 4.48 -1.88
N VAL A 111 8.19 4.96 -0.90
CA VAL A 111 9.63 4.69 -0.81
C VAL A 111 9.91 3.20 -0.57
N LEU A 112 9.20 2.55 0.36
CA LEU A 112 9.31 1.10 0.60
C LEU A 112 9.14 0.32 -0.71
N THR A 113 8.07 0.62 -1.43
CA THR A 113 7.66 -0.08 -2.65
C THR A 113 8.69 0.10 -3.76
N LYS A 114 9.16 1.33 -3.99
CA LYS A 114 10.08 1.64 -5.10
C LYS A 114 11.53 1.25 -4.83
N GLU A 115 12.01 1.44 -3.60
CA GLU A 115 13.43 1.32 -3.29
C GLU A 115 13.83 -0.07 -2.77
N PHE A 116 12.88 -0.83 -2.22
CA PHE A 116 13.17 -2.09 -1.53
C PHE A 116 12.43 -3.31 -2.08
N MET A 117 11.31 -3.14 -2.78
CA MET A 117 10.60 -4.25 -3.40
C MET A 117 11.01 -4.42 -4.86
N ASN A 118 11.12 -5.66 -5.32
CA ASN A 118 11.40 -5.99 -6.71
C ASN A 118 10.08 -6.31 -7.42
N ASP A 119 9.69 -5.48 -8.40
CA ASP A 119 8.46 -5.60 -9.19
C ASP A 119 7.21 -5.96 -8.35
N PRO A 120 6.81 -5.09 -7.39
CA PRO A 120 5.74 -5.42 -6.45
C PRO A 120 4.37 -5.41 -7.10
N TYR A 121 3.54 -6.40 -6.74
CA TYR A 121 2.11 -6.39 -7.02
C TYR A 121 1.38 -5.55 -5.98
N ILE A 122 0.81 -4.42 -6.41
CA ILE A 122 0.07 -3.50 -5.54
C ILE A 122 -1.42 -3.81 -5.64
N VAL A 123 -2.01 -4.19 -4.50
CA VAL A 123 -3.45 -4.46 -4.38
C VAL A 123 -4.05 -3.43 -3.44
N ILE A 124 -4.93 -2.56 -3.95
CA ILE A 124 -5.61 -1.53 -3.16
C ILE A 124 -7.10 -1.81 -3.21
N THR A 125 -7.70 -2.04 -2.05
CA THR A 125 -9.14 -2.35 -1.90
C THR A 125 -9.98 -1.11 -1.60
N SER A 126 -9.37 -0.06 -1.03
CA SER A 126 -10.03 1.22 -0.76
C SER A 126 -9.99 2.12 -1.99
N MET A 127 -11.16 2.65 -2.40
CA MET A 127 -11.25 3.60 -3.52
C MET A 127 -10.51 4.91 -3.22
N GLY A 128 -10.60 5.41 -1.98
CA GLY A 128 -9.91 6.63 -1.57
C GLY A 128 -8.39 6.50 -1.66
N GLU A 129 -7.85 5.39 -1.15
CA GLU A 129 -6.41 5.11 -1.22
C GLU A 129 -5.95 4.84 -2.66
N ALA A 130 -6.79 4.21 -3.49
CA ALA A 130 -6.49 4.01 -4.90
C ALA A 130 -6.41 5.35 -5.66
N ALA A 131 -7.26 6.32 -5.32
CA ALA A 131 -7.20 7.68 -5.87
C ALA A 131 -5.91 8.40 -5.43
N ILE A 132 -5.50 8.25 -4.18
CA ILE A 132 -4.23 8.81 -3.66
C ILE A 132 -3.04 8.19 -4.39
N TYR A 133 -2.97 6.85 -4.48
CA TYR A 133 -1.94 6.11 -5.20
C TYR A 133 -1.85 6.53 -6.67
N GLY A 134 -3.00 6.61 -7.34
CA GLY A 134 -3.12 7.05 -8.74
C GLY A 134 -2.84 8.54 -8.96
N LYS A 135 -2.55 9.30 -7.89
CA LYS A 135 -2.32 10.75 -7.91
C LYS A 135 -3.46 11.50 -8.60
N VAL A 136 -4.70 11.02 -8.36
CA VAL A 136 -5.91 11.62 -8.92
C VAL A 136 -6.06 13.02 -8.35
N GLN A 137 -6.06 14.03 -9.22
CA GLN A 137 -6.31 15.40 -8.82
C GLN A 137 -7.79 15.56 -8.45
N GLN A 138 -8.06 15.92 -7.21
CA GLN A 138 -9.41 16.19 -6.71
C GLN A 138 -9.59 17.70 -6.58
N VAL A 139 -10.63 18.23 -7.23
CA VAL A 139 -11.00 19.65 -7.17
C VAL A 139 -12.44 19.75 -6.69
N VAL A 140 -12.67 20.51 -5.63
CA VAL A 140 -14.01 20.74 -5.07
C VAL A 140 -14.44 22.16 -5.43
N GLN A 141 -15.59 22.27 -6.08
CA GLN A 141 -16.23 23.55 -6.38
C GLN A 141 -17.55 23.66 -5.61
N LEU A 142 -17.66 24.69 -4.79
CA LEU A 142 -18.88 25.00 -4.05
C LEU A 142 -19.80 25.84 -4.95
N CYS A 143 -21.04 25.39 -5.12
CA CYS A 143 -22.06 26.10 -5.89
C CYS A 143 -23.45 25.88 -5.27
N LEU A 144 -24.41 26.72 -5.61
CA LEU A 144 -25.82 26.48 -5.30
C LEU A 144 -26.35 25.34 -6.16
N GLU A 145 -27.37 24.63 -5.69
CA GLU A 145 -27.94 23.49 -6.41
C GLU A 145 -28.44 23.87 -7.81
N CYS A 146 -29.04 25.07 -7.95
CA CYS A 146 -29.49 25.60 -9.24
C CYS A 146 -28.34 25.92 -10.22
N ASP A 147 -27.12 26.09 -9.71
CA ASP A 147 -25.92 26.45 -10.50
C ASP A 147 -25.01 25.24 -10.77
N ARG A 148 -25.36 24.04 -10.31
CA ARG A 148 -24.51 22.84 -10.46
C ARG A 148 -24.18 22.53 -11.91
N ILE A 149 -25.17 22.62 -12.80
CA ILE A 149 -24.97 22.32 -14.24
C ILE A 149 -24.11 23.39 -14.89
N SER A 150 -24.36 24.68 -14.61
CA SER A 150 -23.56 25.76 -15.20
C SER A 150 -22.10 25.71 -14.72
N THR A 151 -21.89 25.40 -13.43
CA THR A 151 -20.58 25.21 -12.82
C THR A 151 -19.83 24.01 -13.41
N LEU A 152 -20.53 22.88 -13.61
CA LEU A 152 -19.98 21.71 -14.31
C LEU A 152 -19.51 22.08 -15.72
N LEU A 153 -20.34 22.79 -16.49
CA LEU A 153 -20.01 23.19 -17.86
C LEU A 153 -18.81 24.13 -17.92
N GLN A 154 -18.67 25.05 -16.97
CA GLN A 154 -17.49 25.93 -16.90
C GLN A 154 -16.19 25.19 -16.63
N THR A 155 -16.27 23.99 -16.03
CA THR A 155 -15.10 23.19 -15.63
C THR A 155 -14.67 22.19 -16.70
N LEU A 156 -15.58 21.84 -17.62
CA LEU A 156 -15.26 20.94 -18.72
C LEU A 156 -14.42 21.68 -19.77
N ASP A 157 -13.28 21.08 -20.15
CA ASP A 157 -12.52 21.54 -21.31
C ASP A 157 -13.18 21.02 -22.59
N PHE A 158 -13.64 21.96 -23.41
CA PHE A 158 -14.39 21.70 -24.63
C PHE A 158 -13.52 21.65 -25.88
N THR A 159 -12.24 21.96 -25.75
CA THR A 159 -11.25 21.92 -26.83
C THR A 159 -9.98 21.20 -26.39
N PRO A 160 -10.06 19.97 -25.87
CA PRO A 160 -8.87 19.29 -25.40
C PRO A 160 -7.98 18.93 -26.60
N THR A 161 -6.67 19.17 -26.45
CA THR A 161 -5.66 18.83 -27.47
C THR A 161 -5.63 17.32 -27.76
N ASP A 162 -5.95 16.51 -26.74
CA ASP A 162 -6.05 15.05 -26.82
C ASP A 162 -7.49 14.60 -26.51
N ALA A 163 -8.01 13.62 -27.26
CA ALA A 163 -9.35 13.10 -27.05
C ALA A 163 -9.47 12.35 -25.71
N GLN A 164 -9.95 13.04 -24.67
CA GLN A 164 -10.22 12.44 -23.36
C GLN A 164 -11.66 11.92 -23.26
N LYS A 165 -11.82 10.70 -22.74
CA LYS A 165 -13.14 10.17 -22.37
C LYS A 165 -13.48 10.66 -20.96
N THR A 166 -14.55 11.43 -20.83
CA THR A 166 -15.02 11.95 -19.55
C THR A 166 -16.23 11.15 -19.07
N LEU A 167 -16.20 10.72 -17.80
CA LEU A 167 -17.31 10.07 -17.13
C LEU A 167 -17.91 11.07 -16.14
N ILE A 168 -19.21 11.37 -16.30
CA ILE A 168 -19.91 12.29 -15.42
C ILE A 168 -20.92 11.49 -14.60
N PHE A 169 -20.76 11.54 -13.28
CA PHE A 169 -21.71 10.95 -12.34
C PHE A 169 -22.74 12.00 -11.96
N THR A 170 -24.00 11.59 -11.98
CA THR A 170 -25.14 12.45 -11.62
C THR A 170 -25.97 11.74 -10.55
N SER A 171 -26.66 12.54 -9.73
CA SER A 171 -27.45 12.02 -8.62
C SER A 171 -28.83 11.51 -9.06
N SER A 172 -29.29 11.91 -10.26
CA SER A 172 -30.57 11.50 -10.82
C SER A 172 -30.52 11.29 -12.34
N VAL A 173 -31.54 10.62 -12.87
CA VAL A 173 -31.69 10.38 -14.33
C VAL A 173 -32.03 11.68 -15.06
N GLU A 174 -32.75 12.59 -14.41
CA GLU A 174 -33.09 13.90 -14.95
C GLU A 174 -31.84 14.78 -15.11
N GLU A 175 -30.95 14.80 -14.10
CA GLU A 175 -29.65 15.47 -14.20
C GLU A 175 -28.80 14.91 -15.34
N ARG A 176 -28.74 13.58 -15.47
CA ARG A 176 -28.07 12.90 -16.58
C ARG A 176 -28.59 13.39 -17.94
N ASP A 177 -29.91 13.48 -18.10
CA ASP A 177 -30.53 13.89 -19.36
C ASP A 177 -30.28 15.36 -19.68
N MET A 178 -30.25 16.23 -18.66
CA MET A 178 -29.87 17.62 -18.84
C MET A 178 -28.42 17.76 -19.30
N VAL A 179 -27.48 17.05 -18.67
CA VAL A 179 -26.06 17.04 -19.07
C VAL A 179 -25.90 16.50 -20.49
N TYR A 180 -26.59 15.42 -20.83
CA TYR A 180 -26.54 14.81 -22.16
C TYR A 180 -27.09 15.73 -23.26
N LYS A 181 -28.21 16.42 -23.01
CA LYS A 181 -28.81 17.36 -23.97
C LYS A 181 -27.91 18.54 -24.28
N VAL A 182 -27.20 19.04 -23.28
CA VAL A 182 -26.29 20.18 -23.46
C VAL A 182 -24.98 19.75 -24.14
N TYR A 183 -24.63 18.45 -24.11
CA TYR A 183 -23.33 17.96 -24.58
C TYR A 183 -23.37 16.63 -25.38
N PRO A 184 -23.96 16.58 -26.61
CA PRO A 184 -24.11 15.34 -27.40
C PRO A 184 -22.82 14.86 -28.09
N SER A 185 -21.81 15.73 -28.23
CA SER A 185 -20.70 15.58 -29.19
C SER A 185 -19.50 14.77 -28.68
N LEU A 186 -19.46 14.45 -27.39
CA LEU A 186 -18.32 13.79 -26.77
C LEU A 186 -18.71 12.34 -26.43
N LYS A 187 -17.74 11.41 -26.44
CA LYS A 187 -17.93 10.01 -26.02
C LYS A 187 -18.09 9.91 -24.49
N ILE A 188 -19.02 10.68 -23.93
CA ILE A 188 -19.35 10.76 -22.51
C ILE A 188 -20.32 9.64 -22.18
N ALA A 189 -19.99 8.85 -21.17
CA ALA A 189 -20.98 8.08 -20.45
C ALA A 189 -21.42 8.93 -19.26
N ALA A 190 -22.72 9.24 -19.17
CA ALA A 190 -23.30 9.83 -17.99
C ALA A 190 -24.07 8.72 -17.27
N VAL A 191 -23.65 8.41 -16.03
CA VAL A 191 -24.23 7.30 -15.26
C VAL A 191 -25.03 7.90 -14.10
N GLY A 192 -26.35 7.65 -14.09
CA GLY A 192 -27.18 7.91 -12.93
C GLY A 192 -27.01 6.75 -11.95
N CYS A 193 -26.42 7.01 -10.79
CA CYS A 193 -26.19 5.98 -9.78
C CYS A 193 -26.77 6.44 -8.43
N PRO A 194 -27.93 5.90 -7.99
CA PRO A 194 -28.55 6.28 -6.72
C PRO A 194 -27.74 5.84 -5.48
N CYS A 195 -26.72 4.99 -5.64
CA CYS A 195 -25.92 4.44 -4.54
C CYS A 195 -24.64 5.24 -4.21
N PHE A 196 -24.41 6.41 -4.82
CA PHE A 196 -23.16 7.16 -4.68
C PHE A 196 -22.89 7.75 -3.29
N ARG A 197 -23.83 7.65 -2.33
CA ARG A 197 -23.59 8.01 -0.93
C ARG A 197 -22.52 7.16 -0.23
N THR A 198 -22.04 6.09 -0.89
CA THR A 198 -21.07 5.13 -0.33
C THR A 198 -19.78 5.01 -1.14
N CYS A 199 -19.61 5.83 -2.20
CA CYS A 199 -18.48 5.70 -3.14
C CYS A 199 -17.43 6.81 -3.06
N ILE A 200 -17.47 7.67 -2.03
CA ILE A 200 -16.40 8.62 -1.70
C ILE A 200 -16.17 8.56 -0.20
#